data_AF-A0A940GEQ9-F1
#
_entry.id   AF-A0A940GEQ9-F1
#
_cell.length_a   1.000
_cell.length_b   1.000
_cell.length_c   1.000
_cell.angle_alpha   90.00
_cell.angle_beta   90.00
_cell.angle_gamma   90.00
#
_symmetry.space_group_name_H-M   'P 1'
#
loop_
_entity.id
_entity.type
_entity.pdbx_description
1 polymer ?
#
loop_
_entity_poly.entity_id
_entity_poly.type
_entity_poly.pdbx_seq_one_letter_code
_entity_poly.pdbx_strand_id
1 'polypeptide(L)'
;MVSKTRMNELVRGHQWAEVKAAIESDPAILAFRDERGRNWLHICCMAKPKGPVEDSIHTADVLLDHLGIDDAAFTEGQWKATPVWHCTASSNTALAAHLLARGGSPNHALFAACYNNDLEMIRLLVRHGA
;
A
#
# COMPACT_ATOMS: atom_id res chain seq x y z
N MET A 1 15.72 6.68 -17.21
CA MET A 1 15.89 6.16 -15.83
C MET A 1 15.21 7.15 -14.88
N VAL A 2 14.15 6.72 -14.20
CA VAL A 2 13.45 7.55 -13.22
C VAL A 2 14.18 7.42 -11.88
N SER A 3 14.39 8.53 -11.17
CA SER A 3 15.06 8.46 -9.86
C SER A 3 14.11 7.89 -8.81
N LYS A 4 14.67 7.23 -7.78
CA LYS A 4 13.90 6.74 -6.62
C LYS A 4 13.14 7.88 -5.93
N THR A 5 13.73 9.07 -5.85
CA THR A 5 13.10 10.27 -5.30
C THR A 5 11.86 10.64 -6.10
N ARG A 6 11.99 10.70 -7.45
CA ARG A 6 10.85 11.02 -8.31
C ARG A 6 9.76 9.95 -8.22
N MET A 7 10.13 8.67 -8.25
CA MET A 7 9.18 7.58 -8.07
C MET A 7 8.44 7.68 -6.72
N ASN A 8 9.15 8.03 -5.64
CA ASN A 8 8.53 8.23 -4.32
C ASN A 8 7.47 9.35 -4.35
N GLU A 9 7.76 10.48 -4.99
CA GLU A 9 6.81 11.59 -5.14
C GLU A 9 5.57 11.16 -5.93
N LEU A 10 5.77 10.46 -7.05
CA LEU A 10 4.68 9.98 -7.91
C LEU A 10 3.76 9.01 -7.14
N VAL A 11 4.34 8.02 -6.45
CA VAL A 11 3.61 7.03 -5.67
C VAL A 11 2.88 7.68 -4.50
N ARG A 12 3.52 8.59 -3.76
CA ARG A 12 2.87 9.33 -2.65
C ARG A 12 1.81 10.32 -3.11
N GLY A 13 1.91 10.78 -4.36
CA GLY A 13 0.94 11.64 -5.00
C GLY A 13 -0.17 10.88 -5.72
N HIS A 14 -0.14 9.54 -5.71
CA HIS A 14 -1.08 8.67 -6.43
C HIS A 14 -1.17 8.98 -7.94
N GLN A 15 -0.06 9.41 -8.54
CA GLN A 15 0.05 9.72 -9.98
C GLN A 15 0.21 8.44 -10.79
N TRP A 16 -0.87 7.64 -10.87
CA TRP A 16 -0.82 6.26 -11.39
C TRP A 16 -0.31 6.17 -12.84
N ALA A 17 -0.64 7.13 -13.70
CA ALA A 17 -0.23 7.12 -15.09
C ALA A 17 1.29 7.32 -15.22
N GLU A 18 1.86 8.23 -14.44
CA GLU A 18 3.28 8.50 -14.37
C GLU A 18 4.04 7.39 -13.64
N VAL A 19 3.45 6.77 -12.63
CA VAL A 19 3.99 5.56 -11.97
C VAL A 19 4.11 4.44 -12.99
N LYS A 20 3.06 4.19 -13.78
CA LYS A 20 3.07 3.19 -14.86
C LYS A 20 4.16 3.49 -15.87
N ALA A 21 4.22 4.72 -16.39
CA ALA A 21 5.23 5.13 -17.35
C ALA A 21 6.66 5.00 -16.79
N ALA A 22 6.85 5.30 -15.50
CA ALA A 22 8.14 5.15 -14.83
C ALA A 22 8.59 3.68 -14.79
N ILE A 23 7.69 2.76 -14.43
CA ILE A 23 7.95 1.31 -14.40
C ILE A 23 8.25 0.78 -15.80
N GLU A 24 7.46 1.17 -16.80
CA GLU A 24 7.67 0.77 -18.20
C GLU A 24 9.03 1.25 -18.74
N SER A 25 9.44 2.48 -18.35
CA SER A 25 10.72 3.05 -18.78
C SER A 25 11.94 2.45 -18.08
N ASP A 26 11.76 1.93 -16.86
CA ASP A 26 12.83 1.39 -16.02
C ASP A 26 12.28 0.36 -15.01
N PRO A 27 12.09 -0.91 -15.42
CA PRO A 27 11.54 -1.93 -14.55
C PRO A 27 12.37 -2.22 -13.30
N ALA A 28 13.69 -1.91 -13.33
CA ALA A 28 14.57 -2.11 -12.18
C ALA A 28 14.17 -1.24 -10.97
N ILE A 29 13.40 -0.17 -11.18
CA ILE A 29 12.87 0.66 -10.11
C ILE A 29 12.00 -0.14 -9.11
N LEU A 30 11.36 -1.23 -9.55
CA LEU A 30 10.52 -2.11 -8.72
C LEU A 30 11.29 -2.89 -7.65
N ALA A 31 12.59 -3.10 -7.85
CA ALA A 31 13.47 -3.77 -6.88
C ALA A 31 13.72 -2.89 -5.64
N PHE A 32 13.33 -1.62 -5.66
CA PHE A 32 13.50 -0.72 -4.52
C PHE A 32 12.80 -1.25 -3.25
N ARG A 33 13.55 -1.19 -2.16
CA ARG A 33 13.07 -1.28 -0.78
C ARG A 33 13.74 -0.15 -0.01
N ASP A 34 13.02 0.51 0.89
CA ASP A 34 13.63 1.49 1.79
C ASP A 34 14.27 0.84 3.01
N GLU A 35 14.84 1.65 3.91
CA GLU A 35 15.54 1.17 5.13
C GLU A 35 14.65 0.35 6.08
N ARG A 36 13.32 0.46 5.95
CA ARG A 36 12.34 -0.31 6.73
C ARG A 36 11.76 -1.48 5.92
N GLY A 37 12.38 -1.80 4.78
CA GLY A 37 11.99 -2.87 3.87
C GLY A 37 10.74 -2.58 3.04
N ARG A 38 10.22 -1.35 3.04
CA ARG A 38 8.99 -1.01 2.32
C ARG A 38 9.26 -0.91 0.81
N ASN A 39 8.45 -1.63 0.03
CA ASN A 39 8.34 -1.45 -1.42
C ASN A 39 7.40 -0.27 -1.79
N TRP A 40 7.20 -0.03 -3.08
CA TRP A 40 6.32 1.05 -3.56
C TRP A 40 4.85 0.88 -3.16
N LEU A 41 4.32 -0.34 -3.10
CA LEU A 41 2.94 -0.59 -2.69
C LEU A 41 2.72 -0.19 -1.23
N HIS A 42 3.65 -0.49 -0.33
CA HIS A 42 3.60 -0.01 1.05
C HIS A 42 3.58 1.52 1.11
N ILE A 43 4.42 2.19 0.31
CA ILE A 43 4.49 3.66 0.26
C ILE A 43 3.18 4.26 -0.25
N CYS A 44 2.57 3.65 -1.27
CA CYS A 44 1.25 4.01 -1.78
C CYS A 44 0.18 3.94 -0.68
N CYS A 45 0.18 2.85 0.10
CA CYS A 45 -0.76 2.62 1.19
C CYS A 45 -0.59 3.62 2.35
N MET A 46 0.65 4.04 2.64
CA MET A 46 0.96 5.02 3.69
C MET A 46 0.61 6.47 3.31
N ALA A 47 0.39 6.76 2.03
CA ALA A 47 0.07 8.11 1.59
C ALA A 47 -1.43 8.36 1.69
N LYS A 48 -1.82 9.49 2.32
CA LYS A 48 -3.20 9.99 2.24
C LYS A 48 -3.49 10.48 0.83
N PRO A 49 -4.61 10.09 0.21
CA PRO A 49 -5.06 10.67 -1.05
C PRO A 49 -5.15 12.19 -0.92
N LYS A 50 -4.54 12.91 -1.86
CA LYS A 50 -4.67 14.38 -1.99
C LYS A 50 -5.67 14.79 -3.07
N GLY A 51 -6.06 13.84 -3.92
CA GLY A 51 -7.03 13.99 -4.99
C GLY A 51 -8.12 12.90 -4.89
N PRO A 52 -8.70 12.49 -6.02
CA PRO A 52 -9.62 11.35 -6.09
C PRO A 52 -9.07 10.13 -5.37
N VAL A 53 -9.92 9.45 -4.60
CA VAL A 53 -9.50 8.27 -3.83
C VAL A 53 -9.16 7.10 -4.78
N GLU A 54 -9.85 7.06 -5.92
CA GLU A 54 -9.68 6.12 -7.02
C GLU A 54 -8.25 6.15 -7.57
N ASP A 55 -7.56 7.29 -7.56
CA ASP A 55 -6.18 7.38 -8.01
C ASP A 55 -5.23 6.54 -7.13
N SER A 56 -5.53 6.43 -5.83
CA SER A 56 -4.77 5.56 -4.93
C SER A 56 -5.00 4.08 -5.23
N ILE A 57 -6.20 3.72 -5.67
CA ILE A 57 -6.55 2.36 -6.11
C ILE A 57 -5.86 2.05 -7.44
N HIS A 58 -5.93 2.94 -8.43
CA HIS A 58 -5.25 2.77 -9.70
C HIS A 58 -3.74 2.69 -9.55
N THR A 59 -3.16 3.51 -8.66
CA THR A 59 -1.72 3.42 -8.34
C THR A 59 -1.38 2.07 -7.74
N ALA A 60 -2.20 1.55 -6.83
CA ALA A 60 -1.99 0.23 -6.24
C ALA A 60 -2.14 -0.89 -7.27
N ASP A 61 -3.11 -0.82 -8.17
CA ASP A 61 -3.30 -1.82 -9.24
C ASP A 61 -2.08 -1.87 -10.17
N VAL A 62 -1.57 -0.72 -10.62
CA VAL A 62 -0.32 -0.64 -11.43
C VAL A 62 0.85 -1.31 -10.71
N LEU A 63 0.95 -1.13 -9.39
CA LEU A 63 2.02 -1.74 -8.59
C LEU A 63 1.80 -3.24 -8.38
N LEU A 64 0.56 -3.69 -8.23
CA LEU A 64 0.17 -5.09 -8.02
C LEU A 64 0.36 -5.96 -9.27
N ASP A 65 0.43 -5.36 -10.46
CA ASP A 65 0.84 -6.09 -11.67
C ASP A 65 2.28 -6.65 -11.56
N HIS A 66 3.05 -6.17 -10.59
CA HIS A 66 4.46 -6.53 -10.42
C HIS A 66 4.87 -6.91 -8.99
N LEU A 67 4.12 -6.48 -7.97
CA LEU A 67 4.46 -6.67 -6.55
C LEU A 67 3.45 -7.58 -5.85
N GLY A 68 3.89 -8.26 -4.79
CA GLY A 68 3.00 -9.10 -3.99
C GLY A 68 2.04 -8.29 -3.14
N ILE A 69 0.75 -8.66 -3.14
CA ILE A 69 -0.29 -8.02 -2.32
C ILE A 69 -0.04 -8.17 -0.81
N ASP A 70 0.67 -9.23 -0.41
CA ASP A 70 1.05 -9.55 0.97
C ASP A 70 2.57 -9.52 1.19
N ASP A 71 3.34 -8.90 0.28
CA ASP A 71 4.77 -8.67 0.51
C ASP A 71 4.95 -7.97 1.84
N ALA A 72 5.72 -8.54 2.76
CA ALA A 72 5.96 -7.91 4.06
C ALA A 72 7.11 -6.90 3.94
N ALA A 73 6.91 -5.68 4.44
CA ALA A 73 8.02 -4.74 4.61
C ALA A 73 9.03 -5.26 5.65
N PHE A 74 8.52 -5.81 6.75
CA PHE A 74 9.32 -6.51 7.77
C PHE A 74 8.42 -7.49 8.54
N THR A 75 9.05 -8.38 9.31
CA THR A 75 8.37 -9.43 10.07
C THR A 75 8.91 -9.56 11.48
N GLU A 76 8.04 -9.87 12.43
CA GLU A 76 8.38 -10.18 13.82
C GLU A 76 7.69 -11.47 14.26
N GLY A 77 8.43 -12.59 14.23
CA GLY A 77 7.83 -13.92 14.40
C GLY A 77 6.83 -14.21 13.28
N GLN A 78 5.56 -14.44 13.64
CA GLN A 78 4.47 -14.63 12.67
C GLN A 78 3.86 -13.32 12.18
N TRP A 79 4.14 -12.20 12.85
CA TRP A 79 3.60 -10.88 12.50
C TRP A 79 4.26 -10.34 11.24
N LYS A 80 3.48 -9.67 10.37
CA LYS A 80 3.94 -9.11 9.09
C LYS A 80 3.39 -7.71 8.86
N ALA A 81 4.26 -6.79 8.45
CA ALA A 81 3.88 -5.45 7.99
C ALA A 81 3.47 -5.48 6.51
N THR A 82 2.24 -5.93 6.22
CA THR A 82 1.70 -6.02 4.84
C THR A 82 1.23 -4.66 4.32
N PRO A 83 0.95 -4.53 3.00
CA PRO A 83 0.31 -3.34 2.44
C PRO A 83 -1.00 -2.95 3.14
N VAL A 84 -1.88 -3.92 3.43
CA VAL A 84 -3.13 -3.69 4.19
C VAL A 84 -2.83 -3.10 5.57
N TRP A 85 -1.82 -3.61 6.29
CA TRP A 85 -1.39 -3.03 7.56
C TRP A 85 -0.99 -1.55 7.39
N HIS A 86 -0.26 -1.22 6.33
CA HIS A 86 0.18 0.14 6.05
C HIS A 86 -0.95 1.11 5.65
N CYS A 87 -2.08 0.64 5.12
CA CYS A 87 -3.27 1.48 4.90
C CYS A 87 -3.85 2.06 6.19
N THR A 88 -3.65 1.37 7.32
CA THR A 88 -4.16 1.85 8.63
C THR A 88 -3.45 3.13 9.09
N ALA A 89 -2.22 3.38 8.63
CA ALA A 89 -1.46 4.59 8.96
C ALA A 89 -1.98 5.84 8.25
N SER A 90 -2.61 5.69 7.08
CA SER A 90 -3.17 6.79 6.29
C SER A 90 -4.69 6.94 6.48
N SER A 91 -5.35 5.98 7.13
CA SER A 91 -6.81 5.82 7.14
C SER A 91 -7.41 5.83 5.73
N ASN A 92 -6.69 5.30 4.74
CA ASN A 92 -7.23 5.12 3.39
C ASN A 92 -8.07 3.84 3.33
N THR A 93 -9.28 3.90 3.89
CA THR A 93 -10.20 2.76 4.01
C THR A 93 -10.62 2.21 2.65
N ALA A 94 -10.76 3.05 1.62
CA ALA A 94 -11.13 2.62 0.28
C ALA A 94 -10.02 1.77 -0.36
N LEU A 95 -8.75 2.19 -0.26
CA LEU A 95 -7.63 1.38 -0.73
C LEU A 95 -7.50 0.09 0.07
N ALA A 96 -7.66 0.13 1.39
CA ALA A 96 -7.66 -1.08 2.20
C ALA A 96 -8.76 -2.07 1.76
N ALA A 97 -9.98 -1.56 1.53
CA ALA A 97 -11.09 -2.38 1.07
C ALA A 97 -10.81 -3.02 -0.29
N HIS A 98 -10.19 -2.27 -1.21
CA HIS A 98 -9.77 -2.78 -2.51
C HIS A 98 -8.74 -3.91 -2.37
N LEU A 99 -7.69 -3.72 -1.57
CA LEU A 99 -6.66 -4.75 -1.36
C LEU A 99 -7.25 -6.02 -0.72
N LEU A 100 -8.13 -5.87 0.27
CA LEU A 100 -8.83 -6.98 0.91
C LEU A 100 -9.74 -7.73 -0.06
N ALA A 101 -10.47 -7.01 -0.92
CA ALA A 101 -11.31 -7.61 -1.96
C ALA A 101 -10.50 -8.39 -3.00
N ARG A 102 -9.23 -8.01 -3.21
CA ARG A 102 -8.28 -8.72 -4.08
C ARG A 102 -7.54 -9.88 -3.38
N GLY A 103 -7.91 -10.19 -2.13
CA GLY A 103 -7.34 -11.31 -1.38
C GLY A 103 -6.15 -10.95 -0.49
N GLY A 104 -5.85 -9.66 -0.29
CA GLY A 104 -4.87 -9.22 0.69
C GLY A 104 -5.27 -9.64 2.11
N SER A 105 -4.31 -10.03 2.93
CA SER A 105 -4.58 -10.51 4.27
C SER A 105 -4.94 -9.37 5.22
N PRO A 106 -6.06 -9.47 5.98
CA PRO A 106 -6.38 -8.51 7.04
C PRO A 106 -5.58 -8.74 8.33
N ASN A 107 -4.87 -9.86 8.42
CA ASN A 107 -4.19 -10.28 9.65
C ASN A 107 -3.18 -9.22 10.07
N HIS A 108 -3.05 -9.05 11.39
CA HIS A 108 -2.13 -8.12 12.04
C HIS A 108 -2.45 -6.62 11.86
N ALA A 109 -3.36 -6.24 10.95
CA ALA A 109 -3.79 -4.86 10.75
C ALA A 109 -4.75 -4.35 11.85
N LEU A 110 -5.50 -5.25 12.50
CA LEU A 110 -6.51 -4.87 13.50
C LEU A 110 -5.92 -4.10 14.68
N PHE A 111 -4.73 -4.49 15.16
CA PHE A 111 -4.04 -3.77 16.24
C PHE A 111 -3.79 -2.30 15.89
N ALA A 112 -3.30 -2.03 14.67
CA ALA A 112 -2.99 -0.66 14.24
C ALA A 112 -4.27 0.18 14.05
N ALA A 113 -5.34 -0.43 13.52
CA ALA A 113 -6.64 0.22 13.42
C ALA A 113 -7.23 0.59 14.80
N CYS A 114 -7.11 -0.31 15.79
CA CYS A 114 -7.48 -0.06 17.19
C CYS A 114 -6.65 1.05 17.81
N TYR A 115 -5.31 1.03 17.63
CA TYR A 115 -4.42 2.07 18.15
C TYR A 115 -4.76 3.46 17.61
N ASN A 116 -5.16 3.55 16.33
CA ASN A 116 -5.56 4.79 15.68
C ASN A 116 -7.03 5.18 15.96
N ASN A 117 -7.79 4.37 16.71
CA ASN A 117 -9.23 4.54 16.93
C ASN A 117 -10.03 4.68 15.62
N ASP A 118 -9.62 3.97 14.57
CA ASP A 118 -10.24 4.01 13.25
C ASP A 118 -11.37 2.97 13.16
N LEU A 119 -12.56 3.35 13.64
CA LEU A 119 -13.71 2.46 13.73
C LEU A 119 -14.14 1.90 12.36
N GLU A 120 -13.97 2.67 11.29
CA GLU A 120 -14.32 2.24 9.94
C GLU A 120 -13.36 1.15 9.46
N MET A 121 -12.04 1.37 9.63
CA MET A 121 -11.02 0.37 9.32
C MET A 121 -11.19 -0.89 10.18
N ILE A 122 -11.51 -0.77 11.47
CA ILE A 122 -11.81 -1.92 12.34
C ILE A 122 -12.96 -2.75 11.77
N ARG A 123 -14.08 -2.11 11.43
CA ARG A 123 -15.25 -2.80 10.85
C ARG A 123 -14.93 -3.43 9.49
N LEU A 124 -14.11 -2.78 8.68
CA LEU A 124 -13.64 -3.33 7.41
C LEU A 124 -12.81 -4.59 7.66
N LEU A 125 -11.76 -4.52 8.47
CA LEU A 125 -10.87 -5.63 8.76
C LEU A 125 -11.62 -6.84 9.35
N VAL A 126 -12.50 -6.64 10.34
CA VAL A 126 -13.31 -7.72 10.93
C VAL A 126 -14.20 -8.42 9.90
N ARG A 127 -14.81 -7.68 8.96
CA ARG A 127 -15.62 -8.27 7.88
C ARG A 127 -14.82 -9.17 6.95
N HIS A 128 -13.52 -8.95 6.85
CA HIS A 128 -12.61 -9.75 6.02
C HIS A 128 -11.88 -10.85 6.83
N GLY A 129 -12.17 -11.01 8.13
CA GLY A 129 -11.65 -12.10 8.96
C GLY A 129 -10.38 -11.77 9.74
N ALA A 130 -10.16 -10.48 10.07
CA ALA A 130 -9.07 -10.04 10.95
C ALA A 130 -9.17 -10.56 12.39
#